data_AF-A0AAW6MBS9-F1
#
_entry.id   AF-A0AAW6MBS9-F1
#
_cell.length_a   1.000
_cell.length_b   1.000
_cell.length_c   1.000
_cell.angle_alpha   90.00
_cell.angle_beta   90.00
_cell.angle_gamma   90.00
#
_symmetry.space_group_name_H-M   'P 1'
#
loop_
_entity.id
_entity.type
_entity.pdbx_description
1 polymer ?
#
loop_
_entity_poly.entity_id
_entity_poly.type
_entity_poly.pdbx_seq_one_letter_code
_entity_poly.pdbx_strand_id
1 'polypeptide(L)'
;MSMKVLFIDRDGTLVIEPPVDYQLDSLEKLEFYPKVMRNLGFIRSKLDFEFAMVTNQDGLGTASFPEETFWPAHNLMMKTLEGEGITFDEIFID
;
A
#
# COMPACT_ATOMS: atom_id res chain seq x y z
N MET A 1 -25.74 12.25 -0.88
CA MET A 1 -25.25 11.17 -1.78
C MET A 1 -24.53 10.15 -0.93
N SER A 2 -24.57 8.86 -1.30
CA SER A 2 -23.78 7.83 -0.61
C SER A 2 -22.32 7.93 -1.06
N MET A 3 -21.42 8.02 -0.09
CA MET A 3 -19.98 7.97 -0.30
C MET A 3 -19.60 6.57 -0.80
N LYS A 4 -18.77 6.50 -1.86
CA LYS A 4 -18.26 5.24 -2.39
C LYS A 4 -16.81 5.10 -1.96
N VAL A 5 -16.50 3.99 -1.32
CA VAL A 5 -15.15 3.69 -0.84
C VAL A 5 -14.58 2.54 -1.67
N LEU A 6 -13.33 2.68 -2.10
CA LEU A 6 -12.52 1.62 -2.66
C LEU A 6 -11.55 1.15 -1.58
N PHE A 7 -11.80 -0.03 -1.03
CA PHE A 7 -10.88 -0.70 -0.11
C PHE A 7 -9.80 -1.39 -0.95
N ILE A 8 -8.54 -1.04 -0.68
CA ILE A 8 -7.39 -1.48 -1.47
C ILE A 8 -6.41 -2.17 -0.53
N ASP A 9 -6.13 -3.42 -0.83
CA ASP A 9 -5.08 -4.18 -0.15
C ASP A 9 -3.67 -3.72 -0.58
N ARG A 10 -2.64 -3.99 0.23
CA ARG A 10 -1.26 -3.57 -0.02
C ARG A 10 -0.43 -4.66 -0.69
N ASP A 11 -0.12 -5.74 0.02
CA ASP A 11 0.77 -6.81 -0.43
C ASP A 11 0.00 -7.79 -1.33
N GLY A 12 0.49 -8.03 -2.54
CA GLY A 12 -0.24 -8.82 -3.54
C GLY A 12 -1.22 -8.00 -4.38
N THR A 13 -1.39 -6.71 -4.07
CA THR A 13 -2.31 -5.80 -4.78
C THR A 13 -1.61 -4.54 -5.32
N LEU A 14 -0.97 -3.74 -4.45
CA LEU A 14 -0.19 -2.56 -4.84
C LEU A 14 1.25 -2.93 -5.17
N VAL A 15 1.81 -3.78 -4.33
CA VAL A 15 3.20 -4.25 -4.38
C VAL A 15 3.22 -5.76 -4.35
N ILE A 16 4.26 -6.36 -4.92
CA ILE A 16 4.43 -7.82 -4.91
C ILE A 16 4.65 -8.26 -3.47
N GLU A 17 3.83 -9.22 -3.03
CA GLU A 17 3.98 -9.85 -1.73
C GLU A 17 5.27 -10.70 -1.72
N PRO A 18 6.21 -10.47 -0.78
CA PRO A 18 7.46 -11.23 -0.72
C PRO A 18 7.19 -12.74 -0.54
N PRO A 19 7.70 -13.62 -1.41
CA PRO A 19 7.24 -15.01 -1.47
C PRO A 19 7.79 -15.93 -0.36
N VAL A 20 8.67 -15.41 0.51
CA VAL A 20 9.39 -16.21 1.51
C VAL A 20 8.78 -16.06 2.90
N ASP A 21 8.70 -14.83 3.38
CA ASP A 21 8.22 -14.46 4.71
C ASP A 21 6.91 -13.67 4.66
N TYR A 22 6.42 -13.31 3.47
CA TYR A 22 5.24 -12.46 3.28
C TYR A 22 5.40 -11.07 3.92
N GLN A 23 6.65 -10.65 4.18
CA GLN A 23 6.97 -9.41 4.89
C GLN A 23 7.79 -8.48 4.01
N LEU A 24 7.22 -7.31 3.71
CA LEU A 24 7.91 -6.21 3.06
C LEU A 24 8.69 -5.39 4.10
N ASP A 25 9.81 -5.94 4.54
CA ASP A 25 10.68 -5.43 5.62
C ASP A 25 11.97 -4.75 5.12
N SER A 26 12.10 -4.55 3.80
CA SER A 26 13.28 -3.97 3.19
C SER A 26 12.94 -3.25 1.89
N LEU A 27 13.78 -2.28 1.52
CA LEU A 27 13.59 -1.52 0.27
C LEU A 27 13.85 -2.37 -0.98
N GLU A 28 14.74 -3.36 -0.88
CA GLU A 28 15.11 -4.27 -1.96
C GLU A 28 13.96 -5.21 -2.33
N LYS A 29 13.04 -5.47 -1.40
CA LYS A 29 11.82 -6.26 -1.64
C LYS A 29 10.68 -5.44 -2.26
N LEU A 30 10.76 -4.10 -2.27
CA LEU A 30 9.68 -3.24 -2.78
C LEU A 30 9.60 -3.28 -4.30
N GLU A 31 8.60 -3.97 -4.82
CA GLU A 31 8.28 -4.05 -6.24
C GLU A 31 6.79 -3.75 -6.46
N PHE A 32 6.45 -2.81 -7.34
CA PHE A 32 5.07 -2.48 -7.66
C PHE A 32 4.47 -3.40 -8.72
N TYR A 33 3.18 -3.70 -8.62
CA TYR A 33 2.50 -4.39 -9.72
C TYR A 33 2.46 -3.54 -10.99
N PRO A 34 2.58 -4.16 -12.18
CA PRO A 34 2.48 -3.44 -13.44
C PRO A 34 1.18 -2.64 -13.55
N LYS A 35 1.30 -1.37 -13.95
CA LYS A 35 0.18 -0.44 -14.20
C LYS A 35 -0.59 0.01 -12.95
N VAL A 36 -0.12 -0.27 -11.73
CA VAL A 36 -0.73 0.26 -10.48
C VAL A 36 -0.84 1.78 -10.54
N MET A 37 0.26 2.49 -10.81
CA MET A 37 0.27 3.96 -10.89
C MET A 37 -0.71 4.47 -11.96
N ARG A 38 -0.64 3.91 -13.17
CA ARG A 38 -1.50 4.32 -14.29
C ARG A 38 -2.99 4.16 -13.97
N ASN A 39 -3.37 3.01 -13.42
CA ASN A 39 -4.78 2.70 -13.21
C ASN A 39 -5.33 3.38 -11.96
N LEU A 40 -4.58 3.42 -10.85
CA LEU A 40 -5.01 4.13 -9.65
C LEU A 40 -5.04 5.64 -9.86
N GLY A 41 -4.07 6.21 -10.59
CA GLY A 41 -4.09 7.62 -10.97
C GLY A 41 -5.30 7.96 -11.85
N PHE A 42 -5.70 7.06 -12.76
CA PHE A 42 -6.96 7.21 -13.50
C PHE A 42 -8.17 7.21 -12.56
N ILE A 43 -8.27 6.23 -11.66
CA ILE A 43 -9.40 6.13 -10.72
C ILE A 43 -9.46 7.39 -9.85
N ARG A 44 -8.34 7.81 -9.24
CA ARG A 44 -8.30 8.97 -8.35
C ARG A 44 -8.62 10.29 -9.06
N SER A 45 -8.26 10.43 -10.35
CA SER A 45 -8.47 11.66 -11.10
C SER A 45 -9.79 11.72 -11.89
N LYS A 46 -10.46 10.59 -12.12
CA LYS A 46 -11.66 10.51 -12.97
C LYS A 46 -12.89 9.96 -12.29
N LEU A 47 -12.73 9.24 -11.19
CA LEU A 47 -13.82 8.59 -10.49
C LEU A 47 -13.93 9.14 -9.06
N ASP A 48 -15.16 9.20 -8.59
CA ASP A 48 -15.50 9.72 -7.26
C ASP A 48 -15.51 8.56 -6.25
N PHE A 49 -14.31 8.21 -5.75
CA PHE A 49 -14.09 7.22 -4.71
C PHE A 49 -13.14 7.77 -3.64
N GLU A 50 -13.48 7.49 -2.38
CA GLU A 50 -12.50 7.53 -1.30
C GLU A 50 -11.65 6.27 -1.33
N PHE A 51 -10.36 6.42 -1.06
CA PHE A 51 -9.40 5.31 -1.04
C PHE A 51 -9.08 4.97 0.41
N ALA A 52 -9.39 3.74 0.80
CA ALA A 52 -9.02 3.19 2.09
C ALA A 52 -8.02 2.06 1.88
N MET A 53 -6.78 2.22 2.36
CA MET A 53 -5.83 1.10 2.38
C MET A 53 -6.16 0.21 3.56
N VAL A 54 -6.24 -1.10 3.32
CA VAL A 54 -6.47 -2.11 4.38
C VAL A 54 -5.41 -3.19 4.22
N THR A 55 -4.64 -3.48 5.26
CA THR A 55 -3.57 -4.48 5.15
C THR A 55 -3.29 -5.14 6.49
N ASN A 56 -3.12 -6.47 6.46
CA ASN A 56 -2.69 -7.25 7.61
C ASN A 56 -1.18 -7.42 7.52
N GLN A 57 -0.47 -7.07 8.58
CA GLN A 57 0.98 -7.11 8.73
C GLN A 57 1.32 -8.02 9.91
N ASP A 58 1.07 -9.31 9.72
CA ASP A 58 1.20 -10.31 10.76
C ASP A 58 2.57 -10.24 11.46
N GLY A 59 2.53 -9.96 12.76
CA GLY A 59 3.73 -9.85 13.61
C GLY A 59 4.40 -8.49 13.60
N LEU A 60 3.82 -7.46 12.96
CA LEU A 60 4.32 -6.09 13.03
C LEU A 60 4.47 -5.61 14.48
N GLY A 61 5.62 -5.01 14.78
CA GLY A 61 5.97 -4.56 16.13
C GLY A 61 6.55 -5.65 17.03
N THR A 62 6.66 -6.89 16.54
CA THR A 62 7.33 -7.99 17.26
C THR A 62 8.78 -8.17 16.78
N ALA A 63 9.52 -9.09 17.43
CA ALA A 63 10.87 -9.43 17.01
C ALA A 63 10.94 -10.09 15.61
N SER A 64 9.86 -10.70 15.12
CA SER A 64 9.83 -11.29 13.78
C SER A 64 9.52 -10.26 12.68
N PHE A 65 8.90 -9.13 13.02
CA PHE A 65 8.66 -8.05 12.07
C PHE A 65 8.72 -6.67 12.77
N PRO A 66 9.93 -6.17 13.05
CA PRO A 66 10.10 -4.89 13.74
C PRO A 66 9.54 -3.71 12.94
N GLU A 67 8.93 -2.74 13.62
CA GLU A 67 8.41 -1.53 12.95
C GLU A 67 9.48 -0.78 12.13
N GLU A 68 10.72 -0.77 12.60
CA GLU A 68 11.84 -0.09 11.93
C GLU A 68 12.19 -0.69 10.56
N THR A 69 11.83 -1.96 10.32
CA THR A 69 12.04 -2.62 9.01
C THR A 69 10.83 -2.42 8.09
N PHE A 70 9.63 -2.31 8.65
CA PHE A 70 8.38 -2.03 7.93
C PHE A 70 8.29 -0.59 7.39
N TRP A 71 8.47 0.40 8.26
CA TRP A 71 8.17 1.80 7.95
C TRP A 71 8.95 2.36 6.74
N PRO A 72 10.24 2.04 6.52
CA PRO A 72 10.97 2.55 5.36
C PRO A 72 10.35 2.16 4.03
N ALA A 73 9.98 0.89 3.85
CA ALA A 73 9.36 0.39 2.62
C ALA A 73 7.94 0.93 2.44
N HIS A 74 7.14 0.93 3.51
CA HIS A 74 5.80 1.50 3.49
C HIS A 74 5.81 3.00 3.11
N ASN A 75 6.68 3.79 3.76
CA ASN A 75 6.75 5.23 3.52
C ASN A 75 7.27 5.56 2.11
N LEU A 76 8.23 4.79 1.59
CA LEU A 76 8.67 4.97 0.21
C LEU A 76 7.55 4.66 -0.78
N MET A 77 6.82 3.56 -0.56
CA MET A 77 5.65 3.20 -1.37
C MET A 77 4.62 4.34 -1.38
N MET A 78 4.24 4.85 -0.20
CA MET A 78 3.28 5.94 -0.06
C MET A 78 3.75 7.21 -0.77
N LYS A 79 5.00 7.60 -0.58
CA LYS A 79 5.60 8.77 -1.25
C LYS A 79 5.62 8.63 -2.77
N THR A 80 5.90 7.44 -3.28
CA THR A 80 5.88 7.16 -4.73
C THR A 80 4.46 7.27 -5.29
N LEU A 81 3.45 6.74 -4.59
CA LEU A 81 2.05 6.86 -5.01
C LEU A 81 1.57 8.32 -4.96
N GLU A 82 1.90 9.05 -3.90
CA GLU A 82 1.59 10.48 -3.76
C GLU A 82 2.20 11.31 -4.90
N GLY A 83 3.44 11.00 -5.32
CA GLY A 83 4.11 11.64 -6.45
C GLY A 83 3.36 11.49 -7.79
N GLU A 84 2.54 10.44 -7.92
CA GLU A 84 1.67 10.19 -9.07
C GLU A 84 0.23 10.72 -8.86
N GLY A 85 -0.01 11.46 -7.78
CA GLY A 85 -1.33 11.99 -7.42
C GLY A 85 -2.28 10.96 -6.81
N ILE A 86 -1.76 9.81 -6.35
CA ILE A 86 -2.53 8.74 -5.72
C ILE A 86 -2.40 8.88 -4.21
N THR A 87 -3.44 9.42 -3.58
CA THR A 87 -3.52 9.62 -2.13
C THR A 87 -4.56 8.68 -1.53
N PHE A 88 -4.29 8.20 -0.31
CA PHE A 88 -5.26 7.45 0.49
C PHE A 88 -5.92 8.39 1.49
N ASP A 89 -7.24 8.28 1.62
CA ASP A 89 -8.03 9.06 2.56
C ASP A 89 -7.95 8.44 3.97
N GLU A 90 -7.85 7.10 4.04
CA GLU A 90 -7.61 6.35 5.29
C GLU A 90 -6.63 5.19 5.05
N ILE A 91 -5.86 4.84 6.08
CA ILE A 91 -4.91 3.71 6.07
C ILE A 91 -5.09 2.89 7.35
N PHE A 92 -5.49 1.64 7.18
CA PHE A 92 -5.68 0.67 8.25
C PHE A 92 -4.61 -0.42 8.14
N ILE A 93 -3.71 -0.46 9.11
CA ILE A 93 -2.66 -1.46 9.25
C ILE A 93 -2.98 -2.24 10.54
N ASP A 94 -3.17 -3.54 10.42
CA ASP A 94 -3.39 -4.48 11.54
C ASP A 94 -2.20 -5.44 11.67
#